data_AF-A0A9Q8Z7Q2-F1
#
_entry.id   AF-A0A9Q8Z7Q2-F1
#
_cell.length_a   1.000
_cell.length_b   1.000
_cell.length_c   1.000
_cell.angle_alpha   90.00
_cell.angle_beta   90.00
_cell.angle_gamma   90.00
#
_symmetry.space_group_name_H-M   'P 1'
#
loop_
_entity.id
_entity.type
_entity.pdbx_description
1 polymer ?
#
loop_
_entity_poly.entity_id
_entity_poly.type
_entity_poly.pdbx_seq_one_letter_code
_entity_poly.pdbx_strand_id
1 'polypeptide(L)'
;MAVPMGSRIDVGEEEQGEDEDTALEFGGGVESSECSDKDPAAEPHSLHQLTHGNRDDYGAIQGPGYPLRSKDVLETLRPSRILPSHTICPHLRQNTLASFQKCRYSTFTETLANPANKLQSYVSTSSDPYLNLSIEDHILRKSSPDSTVLFLYVNRPCVVIGRNQNPWSEVNLGILDAARGLLNPKDSEPPGIGIVDLVRRRSGGGTVFHDEGNLNWSITCPRADFTRDKYAEMVVRALRKLGIERARVNERHDIVLDQGNQRLASDPEDTHRTPYTTQDGTPRPLKVSGSAYKLTRQRALHHATTLLSSPNLNIIPHYLRSPAKKFILAQGVESVSSPVSNIGLDVKAFQNRLQDEFALMYATLGSPNILQTVGDEFLNIPDIRKGYEELQPQSEKWTWSQTPTFSIILDPKDDIGIEIKVQHGAIKSLEFENAKLSDEARSALRTLLVGLELQDVRDWTGFLQNRIRPWDDQVAAIAERLGQLLPVPEICKN
;
A
#
# COMPACT_ATOMS: atom_id res chain seq x y z
N MET A 1 -21.41 50.43 44.82
CA MET A 1 -20.19 49.85 45.43
C MET A 1 -19.63 48.80 44.49
N ALA A 2 -18.30 48.65 44.44
CA ALA A 2 -17.54 47.56 43.83
C ALA A 2 -17.83 47.18 42.35
N VAL A 3 -16.88 47.60 41.48
CA VAL A 3 -16.57 46.99 40.19
C VAL A 3 -15.15 46.41 40.30
N PRO A 4 -14.85 45.25 39.68
CA PRO A 4 -13.51 44.95 39.17
C PRO A 4 -13.57 44.82 37.64
N MET A 5 -13.01 45.73 36.85
CA MET A 5 -11.58 45.85 36.53
C MET A 5 -10.98 44.53 36.00
N GLY A 6 -10.95 44.38 34.68
CA GLY A 6 -10.23 43.32 34.00
C GLY A 6 -8.74 43.65 33.88
N SER A 7 -7.88 42.64 34.06
CA SER A 7 -6.44 42.74 33.88
C SER A 7 -6.04 42.63 32.42
N ARG A 8 -5.18 43.56 32.00
CA ARG A 8 -4.50 43.61 30.70
C ARG A 8 -3.30 42.67 30.76
N ILE A 9 -3.09 41.84 29.74
CA ILE A 9 -1.87 41.04 29.56
C ILE A 9 -1.33 41.32 28.14
N ASP A 10 0.00 41.36 28.03
CA ASP A 10 0.73 41.89 26.89
C ASP A 10 0.69 41.02 25.62
N VAL A 11 1.05 41.67 24.52
CA VAL A 11 1.21 41.07 23.20
C VAL A 11 2.56 40.35 23.15
N GLY A 12 2.53 39.02 23.06
CA GLY A 12 3.69 38.17 22.79
C GLY A 12 3.76 37.78 21.31
N GLU A 13 4.96 37.49 20.82
CA GLU A 13 5.30 37.41 19.39
C GLU A 13 4.75 36.15 18.69
N GLU A 14 4.53 36.26 17.37
CA GLU A 14 4.10 35.15 16.51
C GLU A 14 5.27 34.17 16.24
N GLU A 15 5.25 32.99 16.87
CA GLU A 15 5.99 31.82 16.37
C GLU A 15 5.11 30.95 15.46
N GLN A 16 5.77 30.30 14.50
CA GLN A 16 5.15 29.63 13.36
C GLN A 16 4.45 28.35 13.77
N GLY A 17 3.13 28.27 13.59
CA GLY A 17 2.37 27.05 13.85
C GLY A 17 2.66 25.95 12.82
N GLU A 18 3.02 24.76 13.30
CA GLU A 18 3.01 23.53 12.50
C GLU A 18 1.57 23.07 12.23
N ASP A 19 1.24 22.69 10.99
CA ASP A 19 -0.11 22.23 10.62
C ASP A 19 -0.42 20.84 11.24
N GLU A 20 -1.37 20.77 12.18
CA GLU A 20 -1.89 19.50 12.72
C GLU A 20 -2.74 18.74 11.70
N ASP A 21 -2.09 17.81 10.99
CA ASP A 21 -2.67 16.96 9.95
C ASP A 21 -3.39 15.73 10.55
N THR A 22 -4.70 15.82 10.82
CA THR A 22 -5.44 14.75 11.52
C THR A 22 -5.72 13.52 10.62
N ALA A 23 -4.97 12.43 10.82
CA ALA A 23 -5.38 11.10 10.39
C ALA A 23 -6.47 10.56 11.35
N LEU A 24 -7.67 10.25 10.84
CA LEU A 24 -8.76 9.72 11.67
C LEU A 24 -8.58 8.23 11.94
N GLU A 25 -8.51 7.86 13.21
CA GLU A 25 -8.49 6.49 13.71
C GLU A 25 -9.77 6.21 14.51
N PHE A 26 -10.39 5.04 14.29
CA PHE A 26 -11.54 4.59 15.08
C PHE A 26 -11.47 3.07 15.25
N GLY A 27 -11.23 2.61 16.48
CA GLY A 27 -11.37 1.20 16.85
C GLY A 27 -12.84 0.82 16.98
N GLY A 28 -13.24 -0.28 16.35
CA GLY A 28 -14.59 -0.83 16.50
C GLY A 28 -14.73 -1.60 17.80
N GLY A 29 -15.20 -0.92 18.86
CA GLY A 29 -15.67 -1.59 20.07
C GLY A 29 -16.99 -2.30 19.80
N VAL A 30 -17.02 -3.62 19.94
CA VAL A 30 -18.24 -4.42 19.95
C VAL A 30 -18.42 -4.98 21.35
N GLU A 31 -19.47 -4.56 22.05
CA GLU A 31 -19.85 -5.14 23.32
C GLU A 31 -20.32 -6.59 23.09
N SER A 32 -19.61 -7.54 23.67
CA SER A 32 -20.00 -8.95 23.67
C SER A 32 -21.04 -9.20 24.76
N SER A 33 -22.30 -9.38 24.37
CA SER A 33 -23.32 -9.93 25.27
C SER A 33 -23.13 -11.44 25.44
N GLU A 34 -23.13 -11.89 26.69
CA GLU A 34 -22.99 -13.31 27.04
C GLU A 34 -24.24 -14.09 26.61
N CYS A 35 -24.05 -15.23 25.96
CA CYS A 35 -25.09 -16.25 25.85
C CYS A 35 -24.47 -17.65 25.98
N SER A 36 -24.85 -18.32 27.06
CA SER A 36 -24.45 -19.68 27.40
C SER A 36 -25.31 -20.72 26.66
N ASP A 37 -24.70 -21.75 26.06
CA ASP A 37 -25.14 -23.14 26.28
C ASP A 37 -24.18 -24.20 25.71
N LYS A 38 -23.70 -25.05 26.61
CA LYS A 38 -23.46 -26.51 26.52
C LYS A 38 -23.11 -27.17 25.17
N ASP A 39 -21.87 -27.66 25.09
CA ASP A 39 -21.48 -28.77 24.22
C ASP A 39 -22.12 -30.11 24.63
N PRO A 40 -22.31 -31.03 23.66
CA PRO A 40 -21.93 -32.42 23.86
C PRO A 40 -21.00 -32.96 22.76
N ALA A 41 -20.10 -33.87 23.15
CA ALA A 41 -19.05 -34.42 22.29
C ALA A 41 -19.53 -35.46 21.25
N ALA A 42 -18.75 -35.62 20.17
CA ALA A 42 -18.75 -36.81 19.32
C ALA A 42 -17.34 -37.06 18.73
N GLU A 43 -16.92 -38.32 18.71
CA GLU A 43 -15.58 -38.78 18.31
C GLU A 43 -15.41 -38.97 16.78
N PRO A 44 -14.16 -39.02 16.25
CA PRO A 44 -13.90 -39.19 14.83
C PRO A 44 -13.89 -40.66 14.38
N HIS A 45 -14.57 -40.96 13.27
CA HIS A 45 -14.47 -42.27 12.61
C HIS A 45 -13.36 -42.35 11.55
N SER A 46 -12.89 -43.57 11.34
CA SER A 46 -11.57 -43.92 10.80
C SER A 46 -11.50 -44.10 9.27
N LEU A 47 -10.25 -44.17 8.78
CA LEU A 47 -9.84 -44.60 7.44
C LEU A 47 -10.66 -45.77 6.88
N HIS A 48 -10.85 -45.74 5.56
CA HIS A 48 -10.80 -46.95 4.74
C HIS A 48 -9.95 -46.73 3.48
N GLN A 49 -8.85 -47.48 3.36
CA GLN A 49 -8.16 -47.68 2.10
C GLN A 49 -8.88 -48.77 1.29
N LEU A 50 -8.95 -48.60 -0.03
CA LEU A 50 -9.13 -49.71 -0.98
C LEU A 50 -8.25 -49.46 -2.22
N THR A 51 -7.71 -50.54 -2.77
CA THR A 51 -6.62 -50.56 -3.76
C THR A 51 -7.07 -51.10 -5.14
N HIS A 52 -6.23 -50.84 -6.14
CA HIS A 52 -6.18 -51.43 -7.49
C HIS A 52 -7.24 -51.02 -8.53
N GLY A 53 -6.79 -50.81 -9.78
CA GLY A 53 -7.69 -50.57 -10.93
C GLY A 53 -7.02 -50.02 -12.21
N ASN A 54 -5.97 -50.70 -12.67
CA ASN A 54 -5.11 -50.41 -13.83
C ASN A 54 -5.82 -50.10 -15.19
N ARG A 55 -5.05 -49.53 -16.15
CA ARG A 55 -5.26 -49.38 -17.63
C ARG A 55 -5.81 -48.03 -18.16
N ASP A 56 -5.02 -47.30 -18.95
CA ASP A 56 -4.91 -47.29 -20.45
C ASP A 56 -6.00 -46.35 -21.04
N ASP A 57 -5.83 -45.55 -22.10
CA ASP A 57 -4.77 -45.29 -23.09
C ASP A 57 -5.10 -43.92 -23.75
N TYR A 58 -4.15 -43.06 -24.14
CA TYR A 58 -4.41 -42.02 -25.18
C TYR A 58 -3.11 -41.46 -25.79
N GLY A 59 -2.84 -41.94 -27.01
CA GLY A 59 -1.62 -41.71 -27.79
C GLY A 59 -1.29 -40.26 -28.21
N ALA A 60 0.00 -40.09 -28.47
CA ALA A 60 0.58 -38.94 -29.16
C ALA A 60 0.35 -39.01 -30.69
N ILE A 61 0.38 -37.86 -31.37
CA ILE A 61 0.45 -37.76 -32.84
C ILE A 61 1.57 -36.78 -33.23
N GLN A 62 2.43 -37.17 -34.18
CA GLN A 62 3.55 -36.38 -34.70
C GLN A 62 3.44 -36.11 -36.21
N GLY A 63 3.74 -34.87 -36.62
CA GLY A 63 4.28 -34.47 -37.94
C GLY A 63 3.40 -34.65 -39.19
N PRO A 64 3.87 -34.30 -40.41
CA PRO A 64 5.07 -33.51 -40.81
C PRO A 64 4.65 -32.05 -41.20
N GLY A 65 5.39 -31.17 -41.89
CA GLY A 65 6.76 -31.13 -42.45
C GLY A 65 7.00 -29.86 -43.32
N TYR A 66 8.25 -29.57 -43.72
CA TYR A 66 8.62 -28.45 -44.63
C TYR A 66 9.00 -28.93 -46.05
N PRO A 67 9.07 -28.03 -47.05
CA PRO A 67 10.37 -27.82 -47.71
C PRO A 67 10.77 -26.34 -48.00
N LEU A 68 12.00 -26.18 -48.49
CA LEU A 68 12.83 -24.95 -48.57
C LEU A 68 12.76 -24.17 -49.90
N ARG A 69 13.10 -22.86 -49.87
CA ARG A 69 13.93 -22.05 -50.83
C ARG A 69 13.61 -20.54 -50.71
N SER A 70 14.45 -19.54 -51.06
CA SER A 70 15.92 -19.42 -51.15
C SER A 70 16.35 -18.00 -51.58
N LYS A 71 17.50 -17.51 -51.07
CA LYS A 71 18.46 -16.57 -51.69
C LYS A 71 18.15 -15.06 -51.85
N ASP A 72 19.15 -14.29 -51.40
CA ASP A 72 19.88 -13.17 -52.05
C ASP A 72 19.10 -12.08 -52.81
N VAL A 73 19.26 -10.81 -52.39
CA VAL A 73 19.98 -9.75 -53.16
C VAL A 73 20.57 -8.74 -52.16
N LEU A 74 21.82 -8.35 -52.37
CA LEU A 74 22.52 -7.27 -51.68
C LEU A 74 23.21 -6.45 -52.76
N GLU A 75 22.78 -5.21 -53.04
CA GLU A 75 23.51 -4.38 -54.01
C GLU A 75 23.57 -2.89 -53.66
N THR A 76 24.76 -2.36 -53.87
CA THR A 76 25.27 -1.03 -53.53
C THR A 76 24.94 0.04 -54.57
N LEU A 77 24.76 1.30 -54.14
CA LEU A 77 25.15 2.47 -54.94
C LEU A 77 25.80 3.58 -54.09
N ARG A 78 26.93 4.10 -54.58
CA ARG A 78 27.64 5.35 -54.24
C ARG A 78 28.15 5.96 -55.59
N PRO A 79 28.91 7.08 -55.66
CA PRO A 79 28.45 8.47 -55.45
C PRO A 79 28.98 9.47 -56.51
N SER A 80 28.47 10.72 -56.54
CA SER A 80 29.12 11.88 -57.19
C SER A 80 28.62 13.20 -56.59
N ARG A 81 29.43 14.06 -55.93
CA ARG A 81 30.41 15.06 -56.47
C ARG A 81 29.68 16.15 -57.32
N ILE A 82 29.72 17.47 -57.04
CA ILE A 82 30.84 18.37 -56.64
C ILE A 82 30.36 19.66 -55.85
N LEU A 83 31.34 20.33 -55.21
CA LEU A 83 31.38 21.61 -54.43
C LEU A 83 31.07 22.90 -55.25
N PRO A 84 30.96 24.17 -54.70
CA PRO A 84 31.78 24.72 -53.60
C PRO A 84 31.28 25.84 -52.63
N SER A 85 32.08 26.01 -51.56
CA SER A 85 32.54 27.25 -50.87
C SER A 85 31.60 28.20 -50.08
N HIS A 86 31.99 28.42 -48.80
CA HIS A 86 31.79 29.58 -47.89
C HIS A 86 30.34 30.08 -47.63
N THR A 87 29.89 30.33 -46.39
CA THR A 87 30.53 31.17 -45.35
C THR A 87 30.03 30.79 -43.94
N ILE A 88 30.80 31.13 -42.90
CA ILE A 88 30.51 30.86 -41.48
C ILE A 88 29.47 31.86 -40.92
N CYS A 89 28.43 31.35 -40.24
CA CYS A 89 27.62 32.11 -39.27
C CYS A 89 26.97 31.13 -38.26
N PRO A 90 27.41 31.07 -36.99
CA PRO A 90 26.77 30.24 -35.98
C PRO A 90 25.82 31.07 -35.09
N HIS A 91 24.51 30.90 -35.26
CA HIS A 91 23.51 31.08 -34.18
C HIS A 91 22.10 30.74 -34.70
N LEU A 92 21.60 29.54 -34.39
CA LEU A 92 20.18 29.30 -34.08
C LEU A 92 19.92 27.85 -33.64
N ARG A 93 19.06 27.70 -32.63
CA ARG A 93 18.31 26.49 -32.23
C ARG A 93 19.09 25.28 -31.68
N GLN A 94 19.39 25.37 -30.38
CA GLN A 94 19.17 24.26 -29.44
C GLN A 94 18.47 24.81 -28.18
N ASN A 95 17.15 25.01 -28.21
CA ASN A 95 16.37 25.39 -27.02
C ASN A 95 14.83 25.23 -27.16
N THR A 96 14.35 24.23 -27.88
CA THR A 96 12.91 24.06 -28.21
C THR A 96 12.25 22.80 -27.63
N LEU A 97 12.89 22.09 -26.70
CA LEU A 97 12.27 20.98 -25.95
C LEU A 97 12.07 21.32 -24.47
N ALA A 98 13.10 21.87 -23.80
CA ALA A 98 13.06 22.22 -22.39
C ALA A 98 12.01 23.29 -22.03
N SER A 99 11.70 24.22 -22.95
CA SER A 99 10.68 25.26 -22.73
C SER A 99 9.25 24.71 -22.72
N PHE A 100 8.93 23.81 -23.67
CA PHE A 100 7.62 23.15 -23.74
C PHE A 100 7.37 22.22 -22.55
N GLN A 101 8.39 21.50 -22.09
CA GLN A 101 8.29 20.66 -20.90
C GLN A 101 8.05 21.50 -19.63
N LYS A 102 8.86 22.56 -19.39
CA LYS A 102 8.64 23.47 -18.25
C LYS A 102 7.23 24.08 -18.23
N CYS A 103 6.71 24.46 -19.40
CA CYS A 103 5.35 25.01 -19.52
C CYS A 103 4.27 23.98 -19.12
N ARG A 104 4.40 22.70 -19.51
CA ARG A 104 3.44 21.65 -19.11
C ARG A 104 3.36 21.47 -17.59
N TYR A 105 4.50 21.49 -16.89
CA TYR A 105 4.52 21.27 -15.44
C TYR A 105 3.96 22.43 -14.63
N SER A 106 4.21 23.67 -15.06
CA SER A 106 3.57 24.83 -14.44
C SER A 106 2.05 24.76 -14.66
N THR A 107 1.62 24.46 -15.90
CA THR A 107 0.19 24.34 -16.21
C THR A 107 -0.54 23.26 -15.40
N PHE A 108 0.08 22.14 -15.00
CA PHE A 108 -0.60 21.15 -14.14
C PHE A 108 -0.92 21.70 -12.76
N THR A 109 0.06 22.32 -12.09
CA THR A 109 -0.16 22.85 -10.73
C THR A 109 -1.07 24.07 -10.75
N GLU A 110 -0.93 24.94 -11.77
CA GLU A 110 -1.87 26.04 -12.05
C GLU A 110 -3.30 25.53 -12.30
N THR A 111 -3.44 24.45 -13.09
CA THR A 111 -4.72 23.82 -13.42
C THR A 111 -5.43 23.22 -12.20
N LEU A 112 -4.68 22.51 -11.35
CA LEU A 112 -5.19 21.99 -10.08
C LEU A 112 -5.71 23.13 -9.19
N ALA A 113 -4.90 24.18 -9.03
CA ALA A 113 -5.17 25.31 -8.13
C ALA A 113 -6.28 26.25 -8.65
N ASN A 114 -6.53 26.29 -9.96
CA ASN A 114 -7.49 27.21 -10.58
C ASN A 114 -8.93 26.98 -10.07
N PRO A 115 -9.57 27.95 -9.39
CA PRO A 115 -10.93 27.80 -8.86
C PRO A 115 -12.03 27.61 -9.90
N ALA A 116 -11.76 27.87 -11.20
CA ALA A 116 -12.66 27.55 -12.29
C ALA A 116 -12.74 26.03 -12.58
N ASN A 117 -11.71 25.26 -12.23
CA ASN A 117 -11.66 23.82 -12.43
C ASN A 117 -12.29 23.07 -11.25
N LYS A 118 -13.61 23.21 -11.10
CA LYS A 118 -14.39 22.57 -10.01
C LYS A 118 -14.40 21.04 -10.10
N LEU A 119 -14.28 20.47 -11.31
CA LEU A 119 -14.33 19.01 -11.54
C LEU A 119 -13.19 18.58 -12.48
N GLN A 120 -12.36 17.63 -12.03
CA GLN A 120 -11.14 17.19 -12.73
C GLN A 120 -10.97 15.66 -12.64
N SER A 121 -10.42 15.02 -13.69
CA SER A 121 -10.08 13.60 -13.69
C SER A 121 -8.67 13.35 -14.25
N TYR A 122 -7.89 12.57 -13.53
CA TYR A 122 -6.51 12.21 -13.88
C TYR A 122 -6.32 10.70 -13.85
N VAL A 123 -5.48 10.19 -14.75
CA VAL A 123 -5.09 8.77 -14.80
C VAL A 123 -3.57 8.68 -14.84
N SER A 124 -2.96 7.91 -13.94
CA SER A 124 -1.52 7.66 -13.98
C SER A 124 -1.16 6.64 -15.07
N THR A 125 -0.09 6.94 -15.79
CA THR A 125 0.59 6.02 -16.71
C THR A 125 1.79 5.33 -16.06
N SER A 126 2.18 5.74 -14.85
CA SER A 126 3.25 5.11 -14.08
C SER A 126 2.71 4.02 -13.18
N SER A 127 3.44 2.90 -13.08
CA SER A 127 3.20 1.84 -12.11
C SER A 127 3.97 2.04 -10.80
N ASP A 128 4.68 3.16 -10.62
CA ASP A 128 5.47 3.41 -9.42
C ASP A 128 4.59 3.88 -8.23
N PRO A 129 4.48 3.10 -7.13
CA PRO A 129 3.67 3.47 -5.98
C PRO A 129 4.20 4.71 -5.24
N TYR A 130 5.51 4.95 -5.23
CA TYR A 130 6.09 6.16 -4.63
C TYR A 130 5.68 7.41 -5.42
N LEU A 131 5.64 7.31 -6.75
CA LEU A 131 5.19 8.42 -7.61
C LEU A 131 3.68 8.62 -7.53
N ASN A 132 2.89 7.54 -7.63
CA ASN A 132 1.44 7.62 -7.59
C ASN A 132 0.94 8.23 -6.28
N LEU A 133 1.49 7.82 -5.13
CA LEU A 133 1.18 8.44 -3.83
C LEU A 133 1.68 9.89 -3.70
N SER A 134 2.77 10.25 -4.38
CA SER A 134 3.28 11.64 -4.40
C SER A 134 2.43 12.56 -5.26
N ILE A 135 1.89 12.06 -6.37
CA ILE A 135 0.90 12.75 -7.21
C ILE A 135 -0.40 12.92 -6.43
N GLU A 136 -0.89 11.87 -5.76
CA GLU A 136 -2.10 11.91 -4.92
C GLU A 136 -1.99 12.97 -3.81
N ASP A 137 -0.86 13.01 -3.09
CA ASP A 137 -0.60 14.00 -2.05
C ASP A 137 -0.41 15.43 -2.60
N HIS A 138 0.17 15.59 -3.80
CA HIS A 138 0.23 16.89 -4.49
C HIS A 138 -1.15 17.38 -4.92
N ILE A 139 -2.02 16.50 -5.44
CA ILE A 139 -3.42 16.81 -5.74
C ILE A 139 -4.14 17.28 -4.46
N LEU A 140 -3.99 16.55 -3.35
CA LEU A 140 -4.58 16.91 -2.05
C LEU A 140 -4.10 18.30 -1.56
N ARG A 141 -2.80 18.60 -1.69
CA ARG A 141 -2.21 19.85 -1.20
C ARG A 141 -2.43 21.06 -2.11
N LYS A 142 -2.58 20.88 -3.42
CA LYS A 142 -2.55 21.99 -4.41
C LYS A 142 -3.85 22.26 -5.14
N SER A 143 -4.80 21.32 -5.19
CA SER A 143 -6.05 21.59 -5.90
C SER A 143 -6.94 22.60 -5.14
N SER A 144 -7.79 23.33 -5.88
CA SER A 144 -8.65 24.39 -5.32
C SER A 144 -9.54 23.87 -4.17
N PRO A 145 -9.77 24.64 -3.08
CA PRO A 145 -10.62 24.25 -1.94
C PRO A 145 -11.98 23.67 -2.32
N ASP A 146 -12.64 24.25 -3.33
CA ASP A 146 -13.98 23.87 -3.79
C ASP A 146 -13.96 22.80 -4.90
N SER A 147 -12.80 22.24 -5.26
CA SER A 147 -12.68 21.29 -6.37
C SER A 147 -12.88 19.85 -5.91
N THR A 148 -13.48 19.04 -6.78
CA THR A 148 -13.45 17.58 -6.68
C THR A 148 -12.57 17.01 -7.80
N VAL A 149 -11.60 16.19 -7.41
CA VAL A 149 -10.61 15.58 -8.31
C VAL A 149 -10.64 14.08 -8.16
N LEU A 150 -10.91 13.34 -9.24
CA LEU A 150 -10.72 11.89 -9.34
C LEU A 150 -9.32 11.59 -9.88
N PHE A 151 -8.55 10.74 -9.21
CA PHE A 151 -7.27 10.24 -9.68
C PHE A 151 -7.23 8.70 -9.64
N LEU A 152 -6.88 8.10 -10.77
CA LEU A 152 -6.87 6.64 -10.97
C LEU A 152 -5.45 6.16 -11.27
N TYR A 153 -5.01 5.08 -10.65
CA TYR A 153 -3.67 4.53 -10.84
C TYR A 153 -3.59 3.03 -10.57
N VAL A 154 -2.64 2.37 -11.22
CA VAL A 154 -2.25 0.98 -10.98
C VAL A 154 -0.82 0.99 -10.46
N ASN A 155 -0.46 0.08 -9.56
CA ASN A 155 0.90 -0.03 -9.03
C ASN A 155 1.50 -1.37 -9.41
N ARG A 156 2.81 -1.40 -9.63
CA ARG A 156 3.62 -2.64 -9.63
C ARG A 156 3.55 -3.31 -8.24
N PRO A 157 3.92 -4.61 -8.12
CA PRO A 157 3.86 -5.35 -6.86
C PRO A 157 4.40 -4.59 -5.65
N CYS A 158 3.52 -4.25 -4.70
CA CYS A 158 3.91 -3.55 -3.48
C CYS A 158 2.99 -3.83 -2.28
N VAL A 159 3.55 -3.72 -1.08
CA VAL A 159 2.82 -3.70 0.19
C VAL A 159 2.72 -2.26 0.67
N VAL A 160 1.49 -1.75 0.79
CA VAL A 160 1.22 -0.38 1.25
C VAL A 160 0.66 -0.40 2.67
N ILE A 161 1.50 0.00 3.63
CA ILE A 161 1.15 0.13 5.05
C ILE A 161 0.54 1.51 5.34
N GLY A 162 -0.39 1.61 6.29
CA GLY A 162 -0.97 2.87 6.74
C GLY A 162 0.02 3.73 7.54
N ARG A 163 -0.26 5.06 7.61
CA ARG A 163 0.64 6.04 8.25
C ARG A 163 1.11 5.62 9.63
N ASN A 164 0.21 5.14 10.48
CA ASN A 164 0.45 4.83 11.89
C ASN A 164 0.55 3.30 12.15
N GLN A 165 0.94 2.51 11.16
CA GLN A 165 1.10 1.06 11.31
C GLN A 165 2.55 0.66 11.64
N ASN A 166 2.73 -0.49 12.28
CA ASN A 166 4.03 -1.07 12.55
C ASN A 166 4.41 -2.04 11.40
N PRO A 167 5.49 -1.78 10.62
CA PRO A 167 5.87 -2.64 9.51
C PRO A 167 6.20 -4.07 9.97
N TRP A 168 6.83 -4.20 11.14
CA TRP A 168 7.21 -5.48 11.74
C TRP A 168 6.01 -6.27 12.26
N SER A 169 4.85 -5.66 12.57
CA SER A 169 3.64 -6.43 12.91
C SER A 169 2.77 -6.76 11.70
N GLU A 170 2.73 -5.89 10.69
CA GLU A 170 1.79 -6.02 9.58
C GLU A 170 2.37 -6.73 8.34
N VAL A 171 3.70 -6.72 8.17
CA VAL A 171 4.37 -7.24 6.97
C VAL A 171 5.39 -8.32 7.32
N ASN A 172 5.41 -9.40 6.55
CA ASN A 172 6.46 -10.41 6.59
C ASN A 172 7.72 -9.89 5.89
N LEU A 173 8.45 -8.98 6.54
CA LEU A 173 9.56 -8.25 5.93
C LEU A 173 10.65 -9.17 5.36
N GLY A 174 10.93 -10.32 5.99
CA GLY A 174 11.93 -11.27 5.50
C GLY A 174 11.62 -11.90 4.13
N ILE A 175 10.34 -11.92 3.70
CA ILE A 175 9.99 -12.40 2.35
C ILE A 175 10.34 -11.37 1.25
N LEU A 176 10.48 -10.10 1.61
CA LEU A 176 10.81 -9.00 0.68
C LEU A 176 12.27 -9.05 0.21
N ASP A 177 13.17 -9.62 1.03
CA ASP A 177 14.57 -9.90 0.66
C ASP A 177 14.70 -11.20 -0.13
N ALA A 178 13.97 -12.24 0.27
CA ALA A 178 14.01 -13.54 -0.41
C ALA A 178 13.62 -13.41 -1.90
N ALA A 179 12.63 -12.56 -2.21
CA ALA A 179 12.20 -12.24 -3.57
C ALA A 179 13.25 -11.47 -4.41
N ARG A 180 14.37 -11.05 -3.81
CA ARG A 180 15.49 -10.31 -4.45
C ARG A 180 16.73 -11.20 -4.68
N GLY A 181 16.69 -12.48 -4.29
CA GLY A 181 17.76 -13.46 -4.56
C GLY A 181 19.02 -13.32 -3.69
N LEU A 182 18.97 -12.53 -2.61
CA LEU A 182 20.11 -12.26 -1.72
C LEU A 182 20.24 -13.23 -0.54
N LEU A 183 19.28 -14.15 -0.36
CA LEU A 183 19.31 -15.19 0.65
C LEU A 183 19.28 -16.57 -0.03
N ASN A 184 20.18 -17.47 0.37
CA ASN A 184 20.12 -18.87 -0.05
C ASN A 184 18.74 -19.46 0.31
N PRO A 185 17.98 -20.00 -0.65
CA PRO A 185 16.63 -20.49 -0.39
C PRO A 185 16.68 -21.71 0.54
N LYS A 186 16.32 -21.52 1.81
CA LYS A 186 15.99 -22.62 2.72
C LYS A 186 14.54 -23.04 2.49
N ASP A 187 14.35 -24.01 1.61
CA ASP A 187 13.18 -24.91 1.45
C ASP A 187 11.76 -24.30 1.48
N SER A 188 11.65 -22.99 1.30
CA SER A 188 10.40 -22.26 1.10
C SER A 188 10.66 -21.18 0.06
N GLU A 189 10.39 -21.50 -1.20
CA GLU A 189 10.49 -20.53 -2.29
C GLU A 189 9.58 -19.32 -1.98
N PRO A 190 10.09 -18.08 -1.97
CA PRO A 190 9.22 -16.92 -1.97
C PRO A 190 8.36 -16.98 -3.24
N PRO A 191 7.07 -16.63 -3.17
CA PRO A 191 6.18 -16.77 -4.31
C PRO A 191 6.71 -15.93 -5.49
N GLY A 192 6.92 -16.58 -6.64
CA GLY A 192 7.79 -16.12 -7.73
C GLY A 192 7.31 -14.93 -8.56
N ILE A 193 6.95 -13.82 -7.91
CA ILE A 193 6.49 -12.56 -8.54
C ILE A 193 7.57 -11.50 -8.69
N GLY A 194 8.78 -11.76 -8.17
CA GLY A 194 9.91 -10.84 -8.22
C GLY A 194 9.83 -9.73 -7.16
N ILE A 195 10.38 -8.56 -7.49
CA ILE A 195 10.56 -7.45 -6.56
C ILE A 195 9.21 -6.93 -6.05
N VAL A 196 9.02 -6.95 -4.73
CA VAL A 196 7.90 -6.31 -4.04
C VAL A 196 8.42 -5.12 -3.23
N ASP A 197 7.83 -3.95 -3.45
CA ASP A 197 8.16 -2.72 -2.75
C ASP A 197 7.39 -2.59 -1.42
N LEU A 198 8.03 -1.99 -0.41
CA LEU A 198 7.37 -1.56 0.83
C LEU A 198 7.14 -0.05 0.79
N VAL A 199 5.91 0.39 1.07
CA VAL A 199 5.52 1.80 0.99
C VAL A 199 4.63 2.19 2.16
N ARG A 200 4.99 3.24 2.91
CA ARG A 200 4.10 3.84 3.91
C ARG A 200 3.31 4.99 3.27
N ARG A 201 1.98 4.90 3.24
CA ARG A 201 1.12 5.98 2.74
C ARG A 201 0.85 7.04 3.80
N ARG A 202 0.39 8.23 3.39
CA ARG A 202 0.15 9.39 4.27
C ARG A 202 -1.20 9.37 5.01
N SER A 203 -2.13 8.51 4.59
CA SER A 203 -3.45 8.29 5.22
C SER A 203 -3.40 7.19 6.30
N GLY A 204 -4.42 7.13 7.15
CA GLY A 204 -4.62 6.02 8.09
C GLY A 204 -5.10 4.71 7.44
N GLY A 205 -5.58 3.78 8.26
CA GLY A 205 -6.14 2.48 7.85
C GLY A 205 -5.13 1.33 7.77
N GLY A 206 -5.61 0.14 7.41
CA GLY A 206 -4.84 -1.12 7.40
C GLY A 206 -3.83 -1.27 6.25
N THR A 207 -3.09 -2.38 6.25
CA THR A 207 -2.12 -2.73 5.20
C THR A 207 -2.80 -3.45 4.05
N VAL A 208 -2.38 -3.15 2.82
CA VAL A 208 -2.89 -3.76 1.59
C VAL A 208 -1.74 -4.17 0.67
N PHE A 209 -1.98 -5.12 -0.22
CA PHE A 209 -1.10 -5.47 -1.33
C PHE A 209 -1.69 -4.94 -2.64
N HIS A 210 -0.85 -4.45 -3.54
CA HIS A 210 -1.21 -4.03 -4.89
C HIS A 210 -0.37 -4.77 -5.94
N ASP A 211 -0.98 -5.10 -7.07
CA ASP A 211 -0.32 -5.44 -8.33
C ASP A 211 -1.12 -4.89 -9.53
N GLU A 212 -0.75 -5.29 -10.75
CA GLU A 212 -1.38 -4.86 -12.00
C GLU A 212 -2.87 -5.25 -12.13
N GLY A 213 -3.35 -6.20 -11.33
CA GLY A 213 -4.77 -6.58 -11.21
C GLY A 213 -5.56 -5.76 -10.19
N ASN A 214 -4.94 -4.77 -9.54
CA ASN A 214 -5.58 -3.78 -8.67
C ASN A 214 -5.73 -2.43 -9.39
N LEU A 215 -6.97 -1.93 -9.54
CA LEU A 215 -7.15 -0.49 -9.79
C LEU A 215 -7.25 0.24 -8.45
N ASN A 216 -6.38 1.22 -8.25
CA ASN A 216 -6.49 2.16 -7.13
C ASN A 216 -7.15 3.44 -7.63
N TRP A 217 -8.04 3.98 -6.81
CA TRP A 217 -8.74 5.22 -7.08
C TRP A 217 -8.68 6.12 -5.87
N SER A 218 -8.62 7.42 -6.12
CA SER A 218 -8.68 8.43 -5.08
C SER A 218 -9.52 9.62 -5.51
N ILE A 219 -10.26 10.18 -4.55
CA ILE A 219 -11.09 11.36 -4.72
C ILE A 219 -10.67 12.38 -3.67
N THR A 220 -10.21 13.53 -4.15
CA THR A 220 -9.95 14.71 -3.33
C THR A 220 -11.10 15.69 -3.48
N CYS A 221 -11.85 15.97 -2.41
CA CYS A 221 -13.02 16.85 -2.42
C CYS A 221 -12.93 17.94 -1.33
N PRO A 222 -13.86 18.90 -1.27
CA PRO A 222 -13.98 19.78 -0.11
C PRO A 222 -14.26 18.97 1.16
N ARG A 223 -13.71 19.40 2.31
CA ARG A 223 -13.90 18.66 3.59
C ARG A 223 -15.37 18.51 3.98
N ALA A 224 -16.20 19.52 3.70
CA ALA A 224 -17.63 19.51 4.00
C ALA A 224 -18.43 18.48 3.16
N ASP A 225 -17.92 18.10 1.99
CA ASP A 225 -18.59 17.22 1.03
C ASP A 225 -18.26 15.74 1.25
N PHE A 226 -17.41 15.42 2.23
CA PHE A 226 -16.88 14.09 2.47
C PHE A 226 -17.79 13.27 3.40
N THR A 227 -18.18 12.09 2.92
CA THR A 227 -18.65 10.98 3.76
C THR A 227 -17.92 9.71 3.31
N ARG A 228 -17.86 8.69 4.19
CA ARG A 228 -17.18 7.43 3.89
C ARG A 228 -17.89 6.61 2.80
N ASP A 229 -19.22 6.69 2.75
CA ASP A 229 -20.01 5.90 1.80
C ASP A 229 -20.09 6.54 0.42
N LYS A 230 -20.22 7.87 0.31
CA LYS A 230 -20.50 8.62 -0.94
C LYS A 230 -19.75 8.10 -2.18
N TYR A 231 -18.45 7.84 -2.05
CA TYR A 231 -17.61 7.35 -3.15
C TYR A 231 -17.50 5.81 -3.22
N ALA A 232 -17.68 5.10 -2.11
CA ALA A 232 -17.82 3.64 -2.12
C ALA A 232 -19.12 3.21 -2.84
N GLU A 233 -20.22 3.92 -2.62
CA GLU A 233 -21.48 3.75 -3.35
C GLU A 233 -21.33 4.05 -4.85
N MET A 234 -20.55 5.07 -5.21
CA MET A 234 -20.25 5.40 -6.62
C MET A 234 -19.53 4.23 -7.31
N VAL A 235 -18.59 3.59 -6.63
CA VAL A 235 -17.94 2.36 -7.12
C VAL A 235 -18.93 1.20 -7.20
N VAL A 236 -19.82 1.02 -6.21
CA VAL A 236 -20.88 -0.03 -6.28
C VAL A 236 -21.79 0.20 -7.49
N ARG A 237 -22.21 1.43 -7.77
CA ARG A 237 -23.00 1.78 -8.97
C ARG A 237 -22.22 1.44 -10.25
N ALA A 238 -20.92 1.75 -10.32
CA ALA A 238 -20.05 1.37 -11.44
C ALA A 238 -20.00 -0.17 -11.64
N LEU A 239 -19.78 -0.93 -10.57
CA LEU A 239 -19.70 -2.39 -10.57
C LEU A 239 -21.02 -3.05 -10.99
N ARG A 240 -22.16 -2.62 -10.43
CA ARG A 240 -23.48 -3.17 -10.76
C ARG A 240 -23.83 -2.97 -12.23
N LYS A 241 -23.56 -1.77 -12.77
CA LYS A 241 -23.78 -1.46 -14.19
C LYS A 241 -22.75 -2.12 -15.14
N LEU A 242 -21.75 -2.83 -14.60
CA LEU A 242 -20.87 -3.78 -15.31
C LEU A 242 -21.29 -5.26 -15.09
N GLY A 243 -22.47 -5.51 -14.50
CA GLY A 243 -23.03 -6.85 -14.29
C GLY A 243 -22.75 -7.45 -12.90
N ILE A 244 -22.01 -6.76 -12.03
CA ILE A 244 -21.65 -7.27 -10.69
C ILE A 244 -22.76 -6.92 -9.68
N GLU A 245 -23.95 -7.51 -9.85
CA GLU A 245 -25.12 -7.30 -8.98
C GLU A 245 -24.85 -7.59 -7.49
N ARG A 246 -23.87 -8.46 -7.19
CA ARG A 246 -23.46 -8.87 -5.84
C ARG A 246 -22.66 -7.82 -5.08
N ALA A 247 -22.29 -6.70 -5.71
CA ALA A 247 -21.54 -5.63 -5.05
C ALA A 247 -22.42 -4.79 -4.12
N ARG A 248 -21.93 -4.56 -2.90
CA ARG A 248 -22.48 -3.60 -1.95
C ARG A 248 -21.41 -2.96 -1.07
N VAL A 249 -21.75 -1.82 -0.47
CA VAL A 249 -21.04 -1.26 0.68
C VAL A 249 -21.45 -2.03 1.94
N ASN A 250 -20.50 -2.29 2.84
CA ASN A 250 -20.77 -2.91 4.15
C ASN A 250 -20.74 -1.88 5.29
N GLU A 251 -20.98 -2.37 6.50
CA GLU A 251 -21.12 -1.59 7.74
C GLU A 251 -19.79 -0.94 8.17
N ARG A 252 -18.67 -1.34 7.55
CA ARG A 252 -17.31 -0.78 7.75
C ARG A 252 -16.87 0.12 6.58
N HIS A 253 -17.75 0.40 5.63
CA HIS A 253 -17.46 1.16 4.41
C HIS A 253 -16.44 0.45 3.48
N ASP A 254 -16.32 -0.87 3.58
CA ASP A 254 -15.66 -1.72 2.59
C ASP A 254 -16.64 -2.03 1.45
N ILE A 255 -16.12 -2.35 0.26
CA ILE A 255 -16.94 -2.92 -0.83
C ILE A 255 -16.75 -4.44 -0.82
N VAL A 256 -17.88 -5.16 -0.82
CA VAL A 256 -17.92 -6.62 -0.70
C VAL A 256 -18.84 -7.25 -1.74
N LEU A 257 -18.59 -8.53 -2.03
CA LEU A 257 -19.45 -9.38 -2.85
C LEU A 257 -20.21 -10.37 -1.97
N ASP A 258 -21.54 -10.26 -1.94
CA ASP A 258 -22.39 -11.20 -1.22
C ASP A 258 -22.37 -12.59 -1.89
N GLN A 259 -22.24 -13.64 -1.05
CA GLN A 259 -22.04 -15.03 -1.49
C GLN A 259 -23.32 -15.88 -1.48
N GLY A 260 -24.49 -15.27 -1.19
CA GLY A 260 -25.77 -15.99 -1.14
C GLY A 260 -26.17 -16.62 -2.48
N ASN A 261 -26.87 -17.77 -2.42
CA ASN A 261 -27.37 -18.47 -3.61
C ASN A 261 -28.83 -18.12 -3.96
N GLN A 262 -29.58 -17.59 -3.00
CA GLN A 262 -30.95 -17.15 -3.19
C GLN A 262 -30.99 -15.71 -3.71
N ARG A 263 -31.85 -15.42 -4.69
CA ARG A 263 -32.16 -14.06 -5.15
C ARG A 263 -33.42 -13.57 -4.43
N LEU A 264 -33.25 -12.68 -3.48
CA LEU A 264 -34.31 -11.97 -2.75
C LEU A 264 -34.70 -10.69 -3.49
N ALA A 265 -35.84 -10.11 -3.12
CA ALA A 265 -36.20 -8.76 -3.54
C ALA A 265 -35.30 -7.73 -2.83
N SER A 266 -34.63 -6.90 -3.62
CA SER A 266 -33.87 -5.73 -3.16
C SER A 266 -34.15 -4.55 -4.08
N ASP A 267 -34.02 -3.33 -3.56
CA ASP A 267 -33.99 -2.14 -4.39
C ASP A 267 -32.66 -2.14 -5.20
N PRO A 268 -32.69 -1.97 -6.54
CA PRO A 268 -31.47 -1.92 -7.34
C PRO A 268 -30.58 -0.69 -7.04
N GLU A 269 -31.16 0.40 -6.51
CA GLU A 269 -30.44 1.62 -6.15
C GLU A 269 -29.90 1.59 -4.70
N ASP A 270 -30.39 0.69 -3.84
CA ASP A 270 -29.82 0.44 -2.50
C ASP A 270 -28.42 -0.18 -2.63
N THR A 271 -27.40 0.62 -2.36
CA THR A 271 -25.98 0.23 -2.49
C THR A 271 -25.45 -0.55 -1.28
N HIS A 272 -26.22 -0.69 -0.21
CA HIS A 272 -25.85 -1.41 1.03
C HIS A 272 -26.51 -2.79 1.13
N ARG A 273 -27.45 -3.12 0.24
CA ARG A 273 -28.06 -4.45 0.11
C ARG A 273 -27.98 -4.96 -1.32
N THR A 274 -28.01 -6.28 -1.48
CA THR A 274 -28.08 -6.97 -2.78
C THR A 274 -29.20 -8.00 -2.74
N PRO A 275 -29.59 -8.57 -3.90
CA PRO A 275 -30.48 -9.72 -3.92
C PRO A 275 -29.93 -10.94 -3.16
N TYR A 276 -28.64 -10.97 -2.84
CA TYR A 276 -27.93 -12.10 -2.24
C TYR A 276 -27.55 -11.85 -0.76
N THR A 277 -27.97 -10.72 -0.18
CA THR A 277 -27.73 -10.40 1.24
C THR A 277 -28.60 -11.26 2.16
N THR A 278 -27.96 -12.05 3.03
CA THR A 278 -28.59 -12.93 4.02
C THR A 278 -28.72 -12.27 5.39
N GLN A 279 -29.81 -12.50 6.12
CA GLN A 279 -29.99 -11.94 7.47
C GLN A 279 -28.94 -12.46 8.47
N ASP A 280 -28.57 -13.74 8.37
CA ASP A 280 -27.65 -14.41 9.30
C ASP A 280 -26.15 -14.20 8.98
N GLY A 281 -25.83 -13.30 8.04
CA GLY A 281 -24.45 -13.02 7.61
C GLY A 281 -23.67 -14.21 7.02
N THR A 282 -24.35 -15.31 6.70
CA THR A 282 -23.76 -16.55 6.16
C THR A 282 -24.42 -16.96 4.85
N PRO A 283 -23.66 -17.29 3.79
CA PRO A 283 -22.19 -17.29 3.69
C PRO A 283 -21.59 -15.87 3.77
N ARG A 284 -20.41 -15.75 4.41
CA ARG A 284 -19.76 -14.45 4.62
C ARG A 284 -19.41 -13.77 3.29
N PRO A 285 -19.62 -12.45 3.16
CA PRO A 285 -19.28 -11.73 1.94
C PRO A 285 -17.75 -11.63 1.76
N LEU A 286 -17.29 -11.60 0.51
CA LEU A 286 -15.87 -11.48 0.17
C LEU A 286 -15.51 -10.02 -0.11
N LYS A 287 -14.48 -9.49 0.54
CA LYS A 287 -14.04 -8.11 0.36
C LYS A 287 -13.33 -7.94 -0.99
N VAL A 288 -13.69 -6.89 -1.72
CA VAL A 288 -13.12 -6.57 -3.04
C VAL A 288 -12.60 -5.13 -3.13
N SER A 289 -12.95 -4.25 -2.19
CA SER A 289 -12.32 -2.94 -2.05
C SER A 289 -12.09 -2.58 -0.59
N GLY A 290 -10.94 -1.99 -0.28
CA GLY A 290 -10.61 -1.46 1.05
C GLY A 290 -10.28 0.02 0.98
N SER A 291 -11.03 0.84 1.72
CA SER A 291 -10.90 2.30 1.76
C SER A 291 -9.95 2.80 2.87
N ALA A 292 -9.31 3.92 2.61
CA ALA A 292 -8.60 4.73 3.61
C ALA A 292 -8.78 6.23 3.33
N TYR A 293 -8.53 7.05 4.35
CA TYR A 293 -8.90 8.46 4.36
C TYR A 293 -7.80 9.35 4.95
N LYS A 294 -7.72 10.59 4.46
CA LYS A 294 -6.95 11.68 5.09
C LYS A 294 -7.77 12.98 5.02
N LEU A 295 -7.89 13.69 6.13
CA LEU A 295 -8.57 15.00 6.17
C LEU A 295 -7.54 16.09 6.45
N THR A 296 -7.59 17.19 5.70
CA THR A 296 -6.84 18.42 5.99
C THR A 296 -7.83 19.50 6.45
N ARG A 297 -7.37 20.73 6.71
CA ARG A 297 -8.24 21.83 7.16
C ARG A 297 -9.39 22.13 6.19
N GLN A 298 -9.16 22.05 4.88
CA GLN A 298 -10.13 22.41 3.83
C GLN A 298 -10.52 21.24 2.91
N ARG A 299 -9.72 20.17 2.84
CA ARG A 299 -9.93 19.06 1.89
C ARG A 299 -10.09 17.72 2.60
N ALA A 300 -10.66 16.77 1.88
CA ALA A 300 -10.68 15.36 2.22
C ALA A 300 -10.15 14.54 1.05
N LEU A 301 -9.34 13.54 1.36
CA LEU A 301 -8.91 12.47 0.46
C LEU A 301 -9.59 11.18 0.89
N HIS A 302 -10.33 10.55 -0.01
CA HIS A 302 -10.78 9.17 0.08
C HIS A 302 -10.05 8.40 -1.02
N HIS A 303 -9.27 7.39 -0.65
CA HIS A 303 -8.73 6.45 -1.64
C HIS A 303 -9.08 5.01 -1.28
N ALA A 304 -9.06 4.12 -2.27
CA ALA A 304 -9.19 2.70 -2.06
C ALA A 304 -8.48 1.91 -3.17
N THR A 305 -8.15 0.66 -2.86
CA THR A 305 -7.80 -0.34 -3.86
C THR A 305 -9.04 -1.17 -4.22
N THR A 306 -9.18 -1.58 -5.47
CA THR A 306 -10.24 -2.49 -5.95
C THR A 306 -9.60 -3.70 -6.64
N LEU A 307 -9.90 -4.90 -6.14
CA LEU A 307 -9.39 -6.20 -6.59
C LEU A 307 -10.14 -6.68 -7.85
N LEU A 308 -9.58 -6.41 -9.02
CA LEU A 308 -10.23 -6.75 -10.28
C LEU A 308 -9.82 -8.15 -10.76
N SER A 309 -8.52 -8.40 -10.90
CA SER A 309 -7.99 -9.60 -11.55
C SER A 309 -6.55 -9.94 -11.16
N SER A 310 -6.15 -9.67 -9.91
CA SER A 310 -4.82 -10.00 -9.39
C SER A 310 -4.52 -11.51 -9.52
N PRO A 311 -3.44 -11.92 -10.20
CA PRO A 311 -3.04 -13.33 -10.27
C PRO A 311 -2.48 -13.85 -8.95
N ASN A 312 -2.22 -12.95 -7.99
CA ASN A 312 -1.43 -13.17 -6.78
C ASN A 312 -2.29 -13.33 -5.51
N LEU A 313 -3.62 -13.41 -5.64
CA LEU A 313 -4.55 -13.40 -4.52
C LEU A 313 -4.27 -14.51 -3.46
N ASN A 314 -3.75 -15.66 -3.91
CA ASN A 314 -3.35 -16.79 -3.07
C ASN A 314 -2.05 -16.54 -2.28
N ILE A 315 -1.15 -15.66 -2.76
CA ILE A 315 0.15 -15.40 -2.15
C ILE A 315 0.15 -14.17 -1.23
N ILE A 316 -0.78 -13.21 -1.42
CA ILE A 316 -0.96 -12.02 -0.56
C ILE A 316 -0.87 -12.34 0.96
N PRO A 317 -1.51 -13.42 1.49
CA PRO A 317 -1.41 -13.73 2.92
C PRO A 317 0.00 -14.03 3.43
N HIS A 318 0.97 -14.40 2.58
CA HIS A 318 2.36 -14.63 2.97
C HIS A 318 3.13 -13.32 3.18
N TYR A 319 2.75 -12.25 2.47
CA TYR A 319 3.29 -10.90 2.66
C TYR A 319 2.65 -10.18 3.85
N LEU A 320 1.35 -10.40 4.09
CA LEU A 320 0.55 -9.68 5.10
C LEU A 320 0.43 -10.39 6.46
N ARG A 321 1.27 -11.41 6.72
CA ARG A 321 1.31 -12.14 8.00
C ARG A 321 2.73 -12.13 8.55
N SER A 322 3.07 -11.11 9.32
CA SER A 322 4.37 -11.06 9.98
C SER A 322 4.56 -12.21 10.98
N PRO A 323 5.72 -12.90 10.96
CA PRO A 323 6.13 -13.80 12.05
C PRO A 323 6.21 -13.09 13.41
N ALA A 324 6.54 -11.80 13.43
CA ALA A 324 6.75 -11.03 14.65
C ALA A 324 5.47 -10.51 15.31
N LYS A 325 4.31 -10.57 14.63
CA LYS A 325 3.04 -10.01 15.15
C LYS A 325 2.66 -10.51 16.54
N LYS A 326 2.97 -11.78 16.87
CA LYS A 326 2.65 -12.38 18.18
C LYS A 326 3.55 -11.90 19.33
N PHE A 327 4.69 -11.30 19.00
CA PHE A 327 5.73 -10.88 19.95
C PHE A 327 5.75 -9.36 20.15
N ILE A 328 5.01 -8.62 19.33
CA ILE A 328 4.92 -7.16 19.34
C ILE A 328 3.66 -6.72 20.09
N LEU A 329 3.85 -5.92 21.13
CA LEU A 329 2.80 -5.21 21.86
C LEU A 329 2.82 -3.74 21.42
N ALA A 330 1.96 -3.36 20.48
CA ALA A 330 1.91 -2.03 19.88
C ALA A 330 0.64 -1.26 20.24
N GLN A 331 0.74 0.07 20.29
CA GLN A 331 -0.41 0.99 20.43
C GLN A 331 -0.93 1.52 19.08
N GLY A 332 -0.56 0.87 17.96
CA GLY A 332 -0.88 1.33 16.60
C GLY A 332 -2.14 0.70 16.01
N VAL A 333 -2.55 1.19 14.83
CA VAL A 333 -3.74 0.68 14.11
C VAL A 333 -3.46 -0.68 13.48
N GLU A 334 -4.07 -1.73 14.01
CA GLU A 334 -4.02 -3.07 13.41
C GLU A 334 -4.86 -3.19 12.12
N SER A 335 -4.42 -4.03 11.19
CA SER A 335 -5.23 -4.40 10.02
C SER A 335 -6.35 -5.37 10.38
N VAL A 336 -7.60 -5.01 10.05
CA VAL A 336 -8.76 -5.90 10.16
C VAL A 336 -8.75 -6.88 8.97
N SER A 337 -8.29 -8.10 9.22
CA SER A 337 -8.30 -9.18 8.23
C SER A 337 -9.72 -9.51 7.75
N SER A 338 -9.89 -9.82 6.47
CA SER A 338 -11.15 -10.26 5.87
C SER A 338 -10.87 -11.14 4.65
N PRO A 339 -11.72 -12.14 4.36
CA PRO A 339 -11.57 -12.93 3.13
C PRO A 339 -11.77 -12.03 1.91
N VAL A 340 -10.93 -12.20 0.90
CA VAL A 340 -10.91 -11.35 -0.31
C VAL A 340 -11.19 -12.15 -1.56
N SER A 341 -11.66 -11.48 -2.61
CA SER A 341 -11.86 -12.05 -3.96
C SER A 341 -11.39 -11.08 -5.03
N ASN A 342 -11.08 -11.60 -6.21
CA ASN A 342 -11.14 -10.82 -7.44
C ASN A 342 -12.60 -10.66 -7.87
N ILE A 343 -12.90 -9.57 -8.58
CA ILE A 343 -14.22 -9.32 -9.19
C ILE A 343 -14.33 -10.00 -10.57
N GLY A 344 -13.20 -10.18 -11.29
CA GLY A 344 -13.16 -10.76 -12.63
C GLY A 344 -13.36 -9.75 -13.77
N LEU A 345 -13.02 -8.48 -13.55
CA LEU A 345 -13.14 -7.41 -14.55
C LEU A 345 -11.78 -7.01 -15.14
N ASP A 346 -11.83 -6.46 -16.37
CA ASP A 346 -10.70 -5.74 -16.98
C ASP A 346 -10.52 -4.36 -16.33
N VAL A 347 -9.26 -3.96 -16.18
CA VAL A 347 -8.86 -2.69 -15.54
C VAL A 347 -9.40 -1.49 -16.31
N LYS A 348 -9.30 -1.47 -17.64
CA LYS A 348 -9.74 -0.31 -18.46
C LYS A 348 -11.26 -0.23 -18.52
N ALA A 349 -11.95 -1.36 -18.64
CA ALA A 349 -13.41 -1.40 -18.60
C ALA A 349 -13.97 -0.83 -17.28
N PHE A 350 -13.37 -1.20 -16.14
CA PHE A 350 -13.74 -0.64 -14.84
C PHE A 350 -13.33 0.83 -14.69
N GLN A 351 -12.11 1.21 -15.12
CA GLN A 351 -11.62 2.59 -15.09
C GLN A 351 -12.56 3.54 -15.84
N ASN A 352 -12.90 3.22 -17.10
CA ASN A 352 -13.81 4.03 -17.91
C ASN A 352 -15.16 4.21 -17.22
N ARG A 353 -15.74 3.13 -16.68
CA ARG A 353 -17.02 3.21 -15.98
C ARG A 353 -16.94 4.04 -14.70
N LEU A 354 -15.85 3.95 -13.95
CA LEU A 354 -15.68 4.75 -12.75
C LEU A 354 -15.62 6.25 -13.08
N GLN A 355 -15.04 6.61 -14.23
CA GLN A 355 -15.04 7.98 -14.75
C GLN A 355 -16.44 8.43 -15.22
N ASP A 356 -17.22 7.54 -15.86
CA ASP A 356 -18.62 7.82 -16.24
C ASP A 356 -19.52 8.08 -15.01
N GLU A 357 -19.42 7.25 -13.97
CA GLU A 357 -20.22 7.42 -12.75
C GLU A 357 -19.80 8.68 -11.97
N PHE A 358 -18.51 9.03 -11.97
CA PHE A 358 -18.02 10.28 -11.40
C PHE A 358 -18.53 11.50 -12.19
N ALA A 359 -18.51 11.46 -13.52
CA ALA A 359 -19.08 12.52 -14.35
C ALA A 359 -20.59 12.67 -14.15
N LEU A 360 -21.32 11.55 -14.02
CA LEU A 360 -22.77 11.55 -13.75
C LEU A 360 -23.09 12.14 -12.37
N MET A 361 -22.32 11.76 -11.34
CA MET A 361 -22.49 12.24 -9.96
C MET A 361 -22.37 13.77 -9.83
N TYR A 362 -21.57 14.39 -10.70
CA TYR A 362 -21.30 15.82 -10.71
C TYR A 362 -21.83 16.55 -11.95
N ALA A 363 -22.76 15.95 -12.70
CA ALA A 363 -23.27 16.50 -13.96
C ALA A 363 -23.85 17.93 -13.85
N THR A 364 -24.35 18.31 -12.65
CA THR A 364 -24.84 19.66 -12.35
C THR A 364 -23.73 20.72 -12.25
N LEU A 365 -22.48 20.31 -12.02
CA LEU A 365 -21.28 21.16 -12.05
C LEU A 365 -20.66 21.24 -13.47
N GLY A 366 -21.23 20.52 -14.44
CA GLY A 366 -20.72 20.37 -15.81
C GLY A 366 -19.98 19.05 -16.02
N SER A 367 -19.55 18.81 -17.26
CA SER A 367 -18.63 17.70 -17.56
C SER A 367 -17.28 17.91 -16.88
N PRO A 368 -16.55 16.86 -16.47
CA PRO A 368 -15.19 17.01 -15.98
C PRO A 368 -14.35 17.76 -17.01
N ASN A 369 -13.74 18.88 -16.64
CA ASN A 369 -13.01 19.75 -17.59
C ASN A 369 -11.81 19.02 -18.23
N ILE A 370 -11.36 17.93 -17.62
CA ILE A 370 -10.03 17.36 -17.81
C ILE A 370 -10.09 15.83 -17.69
N LEU A 371 -9.63 15.16 -18.74
CA LEU A 371 -9.14 13.78 -18.75
C LEU A 371 -7.64 13.86 -19.12
N GLN A 372 -6.77 14.07 -18.11
CA GLN A 372 -5.33 14.19 -18.34
C GLN A 372 -4.60 12.95 -17.82
N THR A 373 -3.64 12.48 -18.62
CA THR A 373 -2.65 11.50 -18.18
C THR A 373 -1.57 12.20 -17.36
N VAL A 374 -1.22 11.61 -16.22
CA VAL A 374 -0.04 11.96 -15.42
C VAL A 374 0.92 10.76 -15.40
N GLY A 375 2.17 10.96 -15.00
CA GLY A 375 3.20 9.91 -15.14
C GLY A 375 4.59 10.34 -14.67
N ASP A 376 5.59 9.56 -15.04
CA ASP A 376 7.00 9.72 -14.63
C ASP A 376 7.56 11.12 -14.92
N GLU A 377 7.05 11.79 -15.95
CA GLU A 377 7.48 13.12 -16.32
C GLU A 377 7.10 14.19 -15.27
N PHE A 378 6.14 13.91 -14.39
CA PHE A 378 5.70 14.81 -13.31
C PHE A 378 6.67 14.86 -12.13
N LEU A 379 7.68 13.99 -12.08
CA LEU A 379 8.85 14.14 -11.19
C LEU A 379 9.65 15.43 -11.47
N ASN A 380 9.36 16.16 -12.54
CA ASN A 380 9.92 17.50 -12.78
C ASN A 380 9.24 18.60 -11.94
N ILE A 381 8.14 18.31 -11.25
CA ILE A 381 7.49 19.22 -10.31
C ILE A 381 8.17 19.08 -8.92
N PRO A 382 8.76 20.15 -8.35
CA PRO A 382 9.53 20.05 -7.11
C PRO A 382 8.77 19.44 -5.93
N ASP A 383 7.48 19.77 -5.76
CA ASP A 383 6.65 19.26 -4.67
C ASP A 383 6.27 17.78 -4.80
N ILE A 384 6.24 17.24 -6.03
CA ILE A 384 6.04 15.82 -6.31
C ILE A 384 7.35 15.07 -6.11
N ARG A 385 8.46 15.61 -6.63
CA ARG A 385 9.82 15.08 -6.40
C ARG A 385 10.17 14.95 -4.93
N LYS A 386 9.91 16.00 -4.14
CA LYS A 386 10.13 15.97 -2.68
C LYS A 386 9.32 14.87 -2.02
N GLY A 387 8.04 14.70 -2.40
CA GLY A 387 7.21 13.60 -1.92
C GLY A 387 7.78 12.24 -2.31
N TYR A 388 8.24 12.10 -3.55
CA TYR A 388 8.79 10.85 -4.08
C TYR A 388 10.05 10.43 -3.33
N GLU A 389 11.00 11.37 -3.16
CA GLU A 389 12.25 11.17 -2.42
C GLU A 389 12.00 10.88 -0.92
N GLU A 390 10.93 11.43 -0.33
CA GLU A 390 10.56 11.20 1.07
C GLU A 390 9.86 9.84 1.29
N LEU A 391 8.96 9.43 0.38
CA LEU A 391 8.29 8.13 0.42
C LEU A 391 9.24 6.98 0.04
N GLN A 392 10.31 7.30 -0.68
CA GLN A 392 11.27 6.33 -1.18
C GLN A 392 12.00 5.61 -0.03
N PRO A 393 12.39 4.34 -0.22
CA PRO A 393 13.02 3.53 0.83
C PRO A 393 14.32 4.09 1.42
N GLN A 394 15.05 4.88 0.62
CA GLN A 394 16.29 5.55 1.01
C GLN A 394 16.03 6.67 2.03
N SER A 395 14.82 7.22 2.06
CA SER A 395 14.28 8.03 3.16
C SER A 395 13.76 7.10 4.27
N GLU A 396 14.69 6.32 4.85
CA GLU A 396 14.42 5.29 5.86
C GLU A 396 13.55 5.83 7.02
N LYS A 397 13.72 7.10 7.36
CA LYS A 397 12.93 7.82 8.39
C LYS A 397 11.42 7.82 8.15
N TRP A 398 10.95 7.89 6.90
CA TRP A 398 9.52 7.85 6.62
C TRP A 398 8.96 6.44 6.82
N THR A 399 9.64 5.42 6.28
CA THR A 399 9.16 4.03 6.37
C THR A 399 9.23 3.51 7.80
N TRP A 400 10.31 3.78 8.55
CA TRP A 400 10.56 3.16 9.85
C TRP A 400 10.23 4.07 11.04
N SER A 401 10.71 5.32 11.07
CA SER A 401 10.57 6.21 12.25
C SER A 401 9.17 6.75 12.50
N GLN A 402 8.25 6.63 11.52
CA GLN A 402 6.81 6.91 11.70
C GLN A 402 6.06 5.79 12.46
N THR A 403 6.73 4.69 12.80
CA THR A 403 6.12 3.59 13.57
C THR A 403 5.78 4.06 14.99
N PRO A 404 4.53 3.88 15.47
CA PRO A 404 4.16 4.19 16.85
C PRO A 404 4.97 3.38 17.86
N THR A 405 4.98 3.83 19.11
CA THR A 405 5.64 3.11 20.21
C THR A 405 5.14 1.67 20.32
N PHE A 406 6.07 0.73 20.42
CA PHE A 406 5.78 -0.68 20.66
C PHE A 406 6.83 -1.30 21.59
N SER A 407 6.43 -2.34 22.30
CA SER A 407 7.35 -3.29 22.92
C SER A 407 7.43 -4.55 22.08
N ILE A 408 8.59 -5.22 22.08
CA ILE A 408 8.75 -6.56 21.55
C ILE A 408 9.38 -7.46 22.60
N ILE A 409 8.80 -8.64 22.79
CA ILE A 409 9.27 -9.67 23.72
C ILE A 409 10.10 -10.67 22.93
N LEU A 410 11.38 -10.82 23.29
CA LEU A 410 12.23 -11.87 22.73
C LEU A 410 12.15 -13.15 23.55
N ASP A 411 11.84 -14.23 22.85
CA ASP A 411 11.84 -15.62 23.30
C ASP A 411 12.93 -16.45 22.59
N PRO A 412 14.22 -16.29 22.95
CA PRO A 412 15.25 -17.21 22.51
C PRO A 412 15.01 -18.62 23.07
N LYS A 413 15.69 -19.62 22.50
CA LYS A 413 15.56 -21.01 22.95
C LYS A 413 16.01 -21.17 24.39
N ASP A 414 15.22 -21.93 25.15
CA ASP A 414 15.46 -22.35 26.53
C ASP A 414 15.52 -21.22 27.58
N ASP A 415 15.20 -19.97 27.21
CA ASP A 415 14.96 -18.87 28.16
C ASP A 415 14.27 -17.64 27.54
N ILE A 416 13.37 -16.97 28.27
CA ILE A 416 12.50 -15.91 27.72
C ILE A 416 12.33 -14.76 28.71
N GLY A 417 12.45 -13.52 28.21
CA GLY A 417 12.01 -12.32 28.93
C GLY A 417 12.79 -11.04 28.62
N ILE A 418 13.41 -10.90 27.44
CA ILE A 418 13.96 -9.61 27.04
C ILE A 418 12.84 -8.77 26.43
N GLU A 419 12.38 -7.73 27.13
CA GLU A 419 11.46 -6.73 26.58
C GLU A 419 12.26 -5.56 26.00
N ILE A 420 12.08 -5.31 24.70
CA ILE A 420 12.68 -4.17 24.01
C ILE A 420 11.58 -3.16 23.73
N LYS A 421 11.70 -1.95 24.30
CA LYS A 421 10.78 -0.85 24.01
C LYS A 421 11.34 0.04 22.91
N VAL A 422 10.57 0.24 21.86
CA VAL A 422 10.95 0.98 20.65
C VAL A 422 10.02 2.19 20.47
N GLN A 423 10.60 3.35 20.17
CA GLN A 423 9.87 4.59 19.90
C GLN A 423 10.54 5.35 18.75
N HIS A 424 9.74 5.72 17.74
CA HIS A 424 10.21 6.36 16.51
C HIS A 424 11.33 5.58 15.78
N GLY A 425 11.24 4.25 15.80
CA GLY A 425 12.25 3.35 15.22
C GLY A 425 13.52 3.15 16.07
N ALA A 426 13.68 3.86 17.18
CA ALA A 426 14.84 3.73 18.07
C ALA A 426 14.51 2.95 19.36
N ILE A 427 15.41 2.07 19.78
CA ILE A 427 15.32 1.36 21.06
C ILE A 427 15.50 2.35 22.21
N LYS A 428 14.58 2.37 23.18
CA LYS A 428 14.57 3.28 24.35
C LYS A 428 14.91 2.58 25.66
N SER A 429 14.46 1.34 25.84
CA SER A 429 14.80 0.52 27.01
C SER A 429 14.86 -0.95 26.63
N LEU A 430 15.57 -1.71 27.46
CA LEU A 430 15.88 -3.11 27.26
C LEU A 430 15.84 -3.79 28.64
N GLU A 431 14.72 -4.39 28.99
CA GLU A 431 14.54 -5.07 30.28
C GLU A 431 14.75 -6.58 30.16
N PHE A 432 15.18 -7.20 31.26
CA PHE A 432 15.58 -8.61 31.30
C PHE A 432 14.87 -9.32 32.44
N GLU A 433 13.70 -9.89 32.15
CA GLU A 433 13.00 -10.78 33.06
C GLU A 433 13.53 -12.20 32.89
N ASN A 434 13.90 -12.86 34.00
CA ASN A 434 14.34 -14.26 34.07
C ASN A 434 15.54 -14.71 33.19
N ALA A 435 16.09 -13.85 32.32
CA ALA A 435 17.11 -14.19 31.35
C ALA A 435 18.46 -14.65 31.97
N LYS A 436 18.92 -15.86 31.63
CA LYS A 436 20.19 -16.55 31.95
C LYS A 436 21.41 -15.94 31.26
N LEU A 437 21.44 -14.62 31.14
CA LEU A 437 22.59 -13.85 30.71
C LEU A 437 23.45 -13.46 31.92
N SER A 438 24.76 -13.40 31.72
CA SER A 438 25.68 -12.78 32.68
C SER A 438 25.41 -11.28 32.80
N ASP A 439 25.74 -10.68 33.95
CA ASP A 439 25.54 -9.25 34.17
C ASP A 439 26.43 -8.41 33.25
N GLU A 440 27.60 -8.92 32.86
CA GLU A 440 28.46 -8.34 31.83
C GLU A 440 27.75 -8.30 30.47
N ALA A 441 27.10 -9.40 30.04
CA ALA A 441 26.37 -9.47 28.78
C ALA A 441 25.12 -8.58 28.79
N ARG A 442 24.36 -8.55 29.89
CA ARG A 442 23.21 -7.63 30.07
C ARG A 442 23.65 -6.17 29.96
N SER A 443 24.75 -5.80 30.62
CA SER A 443 25.30 -4.44 30.59
C SER A 443 25.79 -4.05 29.19
N ALA A 444 26.51 -4.95 28.51
CA ALA A 444 26.95 -4.76 27.12
C ALA A 444 25.77 -4.59 26.16
N LEU A 445 24.73 -5.42 26.28
CA LEU A 445 23.51 -5.33 25.46
C LEU A 445 22.77 -4.00 25.70
N ARG A 446 22.56 -3.57 26.96
CA ARG A 446 21.93 -2.26 27.24
C ARG A 446 22.75 -1.11 26.63
N THR A 447 24.07 -1.11 26.83
CA THR A 447 24.96 -0.05 26.34
C THR A 447 25.02 0.02 24.82
N LEU A 448 24.92 -1.13 24.14
CA LEU A 448 24.98 -1.21 22.67
C LEU A 448 23.65 -0.93 21.98
N LEU A 449 22.53 -1.40 22.56
CA LEU A 449 21.21 -1.36 21.91
C LEU A 449 20.40 -0.10 22.26
N VAL A 450 20.53 0.46 23.46
CA VAL A 450 19.74 1.65 23.82
C VAL A 450 20.22 2.87 23.00
N GLY A 451 19.30 3.49 22.28
CA GLY A 451 19.56 4.56 21.32
C GLY A 451 19.79 4.10 19.88
N LEU A 452 19.95 2.80 19.63
CA LEU A 452 20.10 2.25 18.28
C LEU A 452 18.80 2.38 17.49
N GLU A 453 18.89 2.88 16.26
CA GLU A 453 17.79 2.85 15.29
C GLU A 453 17.69 1.45 14.67
N LEU A 454 16.51 0.83 14.68
CA LEU A 454 16.32 -0.53 14.12
C LEU A 454 16.69 -0.57 12.64
N GLN A 455 16.39 0.50 11.91
CA GLN A 455 16.77 0.67 10.52
C GLN A 455 18.28 0.81 10.27
N ASP A 456 19.15 0.91 11.28
CA ASP A 456 20.61 0.85 11.07
C ASP A 456 21.15 -0.60 11.00
N VAL A 457 20.33 -1.60 11.35
CA VAL A 457 20.76 -3.01 11.42
C VAL A 457 20.16 -3.82 10.27
N ARG A 458 21.01 -4.35 9.38
CA ARG A 458 20.63 -5.32 8.33
C ARG A 458 20.93 -6.76 8.76
N ASP A 459 22.07 -6.99 9.41
CA ASP A 459 22.47 -8.29 9.97
C ASP A 459 22.68 -8.18 11.50
N TRP A 460 21.70 -8.66 12.27
CA TRP A 460 21.77 -8.70 13.73
C TRP A 460 22.88 -9.62 14.27
N THR A 461 23.20 -10.70 13.55
CA THR A 461 24.22 -11.67 13.97
C THR A 461 25.60 -11.04 13.87
N GLY A 462 25.99 -10.55 12.69
CA GLY A 462 27.23 -9.80 12.50
C GLY A 462 27.29 -8.50 13.31
N PHE A 463 26.16 -7.82 13.53
CA PHE A 463 26.13 -6.59 14.33
C PHE A 463 26.55 -6.84 15.79
N LEU A 464 26.02 -7.88 16.42
CA LEU A 464 26.33 -8.22 17.81
C LEU A 464 27.66 -8.98 17.93
N GLN A 465 27.97 -9.90 17.01
CA GLN A 465 29.21 -10.69 17.03
C GLN A 465 30.47 -9.84 16.89
N ASN A 466 30.38 -8.66 16.27
CA ASN A 466 31.52 -7.74 16.18
C ASN A 466 31.68 -6.80 17.39
N ARG A 467 30.71 -6.74 18.31
CA ARG A 467 30.67 -5.71 19.38
C ARG A 467 30.53 -6.25 20.80
N ILE A 468 30.04 -7.46 21.01
CA ILE A 468 29.87 -8.06 22.35
C ILE A 468 30.92 -9.15 22.61
N ARG A 469 31.55 -9.12 23.78
CA ARG A 469 32.49 -10.14 24.27
C ARG A 469 32.20 -10.43 25.75
N PRO A 470 32.16 -11.71 26.20
CA PRO A 470 32.26 -12.93 25.40
C PRO A 470 31.08 -13.09 24.41
N TRP A 471 31.29 -13.89 23.38
CA TRP A 471 30.22 -14.33 22.48
C TRP A 471 29.84 -15.75 22.87
N ASP A 472 28.73 -15.89 23.59
CA ASP A 472 28.18 -17.16 24.06
C ASP A 472 26.91 -17.55 23.29
N ASP A 473 26.43 -18.76 23.54
CA ASP A 473 25.26 -19.32 22.86
C ASP A 473 23.96 -18.54 23.15
N GLN A 474 23.87 -17.83 24.28
CA GLN A 474 22.71 -17.01 24.64
C GLN A 474 22.69 -15.70 23.84
N VAL A 475 23.83 -15.00 23.76
CA VAL A 475 23.97 -13.81 22.90
C VAL A 475 23.77 -14.16 21.43
N ALA A 476 24.25 -15.33 20.99
CA ALA A 476 24.00 -15.85 19.64
C ALA A 476 22.50 -16.11 19.38
N ALA A 477 21.79 -16.75 20.31
CA ALA A 477 20.35 -17.00 20.20
C ALA A 477 19.52 -15.70 20.18
N ILE A 478 19.91 -14.69 20.95
CA ILE A 478 19.30 -13.35 20.92
C ILE A 478 19.50 -12.69 19.56
N ALA A 479 20.71 -12.78 19.00
CA ALA A 479 21.02 -12.22 17.68
C ALA A 479 20.22 -12.89 16.55
N GLU A 480 20.08 -14.22 16.59
CA GLU A 480 19.22 -14.96 15.67
C GLU A 480 17.75 -14.53 15.83
N ARG A 481 17.26 -14.40 17.07
CA ARG A 481 15.86 -14.04 17.34
C ARG A 481 15.53 -12.61 16.90
N LEU A 482 16.45 -11.66 17.10
CA LEU A 482 16.36 -10.31 16.56
C LEU A 482 16.31 -10.31 15.02
N GLY A 483 17.15 -11.12 14.37
CA GLY A 483 17.11 -11.31 12.91
C GLY A 483 15.79 -11.88 12.39
N GLN A 484 15.16 -12.79 13.14
CA GLN A 484 13.87 -13.39 12.77
C GLN A 484 12.68 -12.43 12.97
N LEU A 485 12.69 -11.61 14.03
CA LEU A 485 11.54 -10.79 14.42
C LEU A 485 11.64 -9.33 13.97
N LEU A 486 12.85 -8.78 13.87
CA LEU A 486 13.12 -7.41 13.42
C LEU A 486 14.06 -7.34 12.20
N PRO A 487 13.82 -8.11 11.12
CA PRO A 487 14.55 -7.90 9.87
C PRO A 487 14.21 -6.53 9.28
N VAL A 488 15.20 -5.90 8.65
CA VAL A 488 15.03 -4.68 7.86
C VAL A 488 15.60 -4.98 6.47
N PRO A 489 14.76 -4.99 5.41
CA PRO A 489 15.18 -5.50 4.12
C PRO A 489 16.19 -4.60 3.40
N GLU A 490 16.98 -5.17 2.50
CA GLU A 490 17.82 -4.41 1.56
C GLU A 490 16.96 -3.86 0.42
N ILE A 491 16.48 -2.63 0.62
CA ILE A 491 15.63 -1.98 -0.38
C ILE A 491 16.53 -1.25 -1.40
N CYS A 492 16.50 -1.73 -2.65
CA CYS A 492 17.46 -1.37 -3.68
C CYS A 492 17.56 0.14 -3.93
N LYS A 493 18.79 0.60 -4.19
CA LYS A 493 19.05 1.89 -4.86
C LYS A 493 18.87 1.66 -6.35
N ASN A 494 17.85 2.28 -6.96
CA ASN A 494 17.69 2.34 -8.41
C ASN A 494 18.70 3.32 -9.02
#